data_AF-A0A949G303-F1
#
_entry.id   AF-A0A949G303-F1
#
_cell.length_a   1.000
_cell.length_b   1.000
_cell.length_c   1.000
_cell.angle_alpha   90.00
_cell.angle_beta   90.00
_cell.angle_gamma   90.00
#
_symmetry.space_group_name_H-M   'P 1'
#
loop_
_entity.id
_entity.type
_entity.pdbx_description
1 polymer ?
#
loop_
_entity_poly.entity_id
_entity_poly.type
_entity_poly.pdbx_seq_one_letter_code
_entity_poly.pdbx_strand_id
1 'polypeptide(L)'
;MHDNLSGRAAELAHLNDLIRTSLSLADAAIPLLNEQLHALAEMGIDNLELEGPRIYSRTAGWSPAFHDEQIVFAAALTMPGGLGCTVWSADDYTTRYGDSHHEPPVLRERFVVYDKLPPIVRAMIPGVAPKLIAELLSCFHVLAR
;
A
#
# COMPACT_ATOMS: atom_id res chain seq x y z
N MET A 1 12.91 -26.62 26.00
CA MET A 1 12.51 -26.59 24.56
C MET A 1 11.01 -26.37 24.39
N HIS A 2 10.15 -26.98 25.21
CA HIS A 2 8.69 -26.78 25.19
C HIS A 2 8.26 -25.32 25.51
N ASP A 3 8.90 -24.68 26.50
CA ASP A 3 8.58 -23.29 26.89
C ASP A 3 8.86 -22.25 25.79
N ASN A 4 9.89 -22.49 24.96
CA ASN A 4 10.26 -21.59 23.86
C ASN A 4 9.26 -21.67 22.69
N LEU A 5 8.73 -22.87 22.43
CA LEU A 5 7.68 -23.07 21.42
C LEU A 5 6.34 -22.48 21.89
N SER A 6 6.01 -22.62 23.17
CA SER A 6 4.82 -21.99 23.75
C SER A 6 4.88 -20.47 23.71
N GLY A 7 6.05 -19.87 24.00
CA GLY A 7 6.27 -18.43 23.88
C GLY A 7 6.07 -17.92 22.46
N ARG A 8 6.68 -18.58 21.47
CA ARG A 8 6.52 -18.24 20.04
C ARG A 8 5.08 -18.40 19.55
N ALA A 9 4.37 -19.42 20.02
CA ALA A 9 2.96 -19.61 19.68
C ALA A 9 2.09 -18.45 20.19
N ALA A 10 2.35 -17.96 21.40
CA ALA A 10 1.66 -16.80 21.97
C ALA A 10 1.97 -15.51 21.21
N GLU A 11 3.24 -15.29 20.82
CA GLU A 11 3.64 -14.16 19.98
C GLU A 11 2.95 -14.17 18.60
N LEU A 12 2.88 -15.34 17.96
CA LEU A 12 2.17 -15.50 16.69
C LEU A 12 0.67 -15.26 16.82
N ALA A 13 0.05 -15.74 17.91
CA ALA A 13 -1.37 -15.49 18.19
C ALA A 13 -1.62 -13.99 18.36
N HIS A 14 -0.78 -13.31 19.14
CA HIS A 14 -0.88 -11.86 19.34
C HIS A 14 -0.72 -11.07 18.03
N LEU A 15 0.27 -11.42 17.20
CA LEU A 15 0.44 -10.80 15.88
C LEU A 15 -0.78 -10.99 14.99
N ASN A 16 -1.37 -12.19 15.00
CA ASN A 16 -2.58 -12.47 14.23
C ASN A 16 -3.77 -11.60 14.67
N ASP A 17 -3.95 -11.40 15.98
CA ASP A 17 -5.00 -10.55 16.52
C ASP A 17 -4.80 -9.07 16.12
N LEU A 18 -3.55 -8.59 16.12
CA LEU A 18 -3.23 -7.25 15.63
C LEU A 18 -3.57 -7.10 14.14
N ILE A 19 -3.19 -8.06 13.30
CA ILE A 19 -3.49 -8.02 11.86
C ILE A 19 -5.00 -7.99 11.63
N ARG A 20 -5.76 -8.83 12.34
CA ARG A 20 -7.23 -8.87 12.23
C ARG A 20 -7.88 -7.55 12.64
N THR A 21 -7.39 -6.95 13.71
CA THR A 21 -7.88 -5.66 14.21
C THR A 21 -7.60 -4.56 13.19
N SER A 22 -6.36 -4.45 12.72
CA SER A 22 -5.96 -3.48 11.70
C SER A 22 -6.74 -3.66 10.39
N LEU A 23 -6.97 -4.89 9.95
CA LEU A 23 -7.79 -5.17 8.77
C LEU A 23 -9.23 -4.71 8.97
N SER A 24 -9.82 -4.96 10.13
CA SER A 24 -11.20 -4.54 10.43
C SER A 24 -11.33 -3.01 10.41
N LEU A 25 -10.34 -2.30 10.95
CA LEU A 25 -10.27 -0.84 10.88
C LEU A 25 -10.09 -0.35 9.44
N ALA A 26 -9.23 -1.02 8.67
CA ALA A 26 -8.99 -0.69 7.26
C ALA A 26 -10.27 -0.84 6.43
N ASP A 27 -10.97 -1.97 6.57
CA ASP A 27 -12.19 -2.26 5.84
C ASP A 27 -13.37 -1.36 6.25
N ALA A 28 -13.32 -0.75 7.44
CA ALA A 28 -14.29 0.26 7.85
C ALA A 28 -13.97 1.67 7.32
N ALA A 29 -12.69 2.05 7.22
CA ALA A 29 -12.29 3.43 6.94
C ALA A 29 -11.93 3.69 5.48
N ILE A 30 -11.17 2.78 4.85
CA ILE A 30 -10.61 3.03 3.51
C ILE A 30 -11.67 3.11 2.41
N PRO A 31 -12.72 2.27 2.38
CA PRO A 31 -13.78 2.40 1.38
C PRO A 31 -14.45 3.78 1.40
N LEU A 32 -14.80 4.29 2.58
CA LEU A 32 -15.39 5.62 2.72
C LEU A 32 -14.45 6.74 2.25
N LEU A 33 -13.17 6.64 2.57
CA LEU A 33 -12.17 7.59 2.05
C LEU A 33 -12.07 7.53 0.52
N ASN A 34 -12.10 6.33 -0.06
CA ASN A 34 -12.04 6.15 -1.51
C ASN A 34 -13.28 6.68 -2.21
N GLU A 35 -14.48 6.56 -1.61
CA GLU A 35 -15.70 7.21 -2.10
C GLU A 35 -15.55 8.74 -2.12
N GLN A 36 -15.00 9.33 -1.06
CA GLN A 36 -14.75 10.77 -1.00
C GLN A 36 -13.72 11.23 -2.04
N LEU A 37 -12.64 10.46 -2.22
CA LEU A 37 -11.65 10.73 -3.27
C LEU A 37 -12.26 10.59 -4.66
N HIS A 38 -13.16 9.62 -4.87
CA HIS A 38 -13.86 9.48 -6.14
C HIS A 38 -14.76 10.69 -6.43
N ALA A 39 -15.51 11.17 -5.44
CA ALA A 39 -16.31 12.39 -5.58
C ALA A 39 -15.45 13.62 -5.94
N LEU A 40 -14.24 13.73 -5.38
CA LEU A 40 -13.29 14.79 -5.77
C LEU A 40 -12.82 14.63 -7.22
N ALA A 41 -12.62 13.40 -7.70
CA ALA A 41 -12.29 13.14 -9.10
C ALA A 41 -13.43 13.55 -10.04
N GLU A 42 -14.68 13.25 -9.68
CA GLU A 42 -15.86 13.69 -10.45
C GLU A 42 -15.99 15.21 -10.53
N MET A 43 -15.44 15.94 -9.56
CA MET A 43 -15.36 17.41 -9.57
C MET A 43 -14.20 17.96 -10.42
N GLY A 44 -13.45 17.11 -11.12
CA GLY A 44 -12.37 17.49 -12.04
C GLY A 44 -10.96 17.35 -11.49
N ILE A 45 -10.78 16.67 -10.35
CA ILE A 45 -9.46 16.34 -9.81
C ILE A 45 -9.14 14.88 -10.10
N ASP A 46 -8.76 14.59 -11.35
CA ASP A 46 -8.67 13.24 -11.87
C ASP A 46 -7.27 12.87 -12.43
N ASN A 47 -6.27 13.73 -12.23
CA ASN A 47 -4.93 13.51 -12.75
C ASN A 47 -3.83 13.73 -11.71
N LEU A 48 -3.92 13.01 -10.60
CA LEU A 48 -2.95 13.09 -9.52
C LEU A 48 -2.54 11.68 -9.07
N GLU A 49 -1.24 11.48 -8.94
CA GLU A 49 -0.62 10.22 -8.56
C GLU A 49 0.39 10.52 -7.44
N LEU A 50 0.17 9.97 -6.25
CA LEU A 50 1.08 10.09 -5.11
C LEU A 50 1.64 8.73 -4.76
N GLU A 51 2.95 8.71 -4.61
CA GLU A 51 3.68 7.55 -4.20
C GLU A 51 3.76 7.48 -2.67
N GLY A 52 3.50 6.29 -2.12
CA GLY A 52 3.69 5.97 -0.72
C GLY A 52 4.82 4.97 -0.50
N PRO A 53 5.17 4.70 0.77
CA PRO A 53 6.26 3.79 1.09
C PRO A 53 5.92 2.34 0.74
N ARG A 54 6.95 1.50 0.62
CA ARG A 54 6.80 0.03 0.68
C ARG A 54 6.12 -0.36 2.00
N ILE A 55 4.98 -1.05 1.91
CA ILE A 55 4.24 -1.53 3.09
C ILE A 55 4.34 -3.04 3.29
N TYR A 56 4.59 -3.80 2.21
CA TYR A 56 4.70 -5.25 2.29
C TYR A 56 5.53 -5.81 1.13
N SER A 57 6.19 -6.94 1.35
CA SER A 57 6.78 -7.74 0.28
C SER A 57 6.62 -9.23 0.59
N ARG A 58 6.56 -10.04 -0.45
CA ARG A 58 6.51 -11.51 -0.35
C ARG A 58 7.23 -12.15 -1.53
N THR A 59 7.58 -13.42 -1.42
CA THR A 59 8.01 -14.23 -2.56
C THR A 59 6.84 -14.41 -3.54
N ALA A 60 7.13 -14.38 -4.84
CA ALA A 60 6.15 -14.55 -5.92
C ALA A 60 5.65 -15.99 -6.03
N GLY A 61 6.46 -16.96 -5.56
CA GLY A 61 6.15 -18.39 -5.58
C GLY A 61 6.17 -19.06 -4.21
N TRP A 62 5.78 -20.34 -4.21
CA TRP A 62 5.81 -21.23 -3.03
C TRP A 62 7.16 -21.93 -2.81
N SER A 63 8.10 -21.78 -3.74
CA SER A 63 9.39 -22.48 -3.70
C SER A 63 10.48 -21.59 -3.10
N PRO A 64 11.27 -22.07 -2.12
CA PRO A 64 12.42 -21.35 -1.54
C PRO A 64 13.70 -21.49 -2.40
N ALA A 65 13.57 -21.76 -3.70
CA ALA A 65 14.67 -22.20 -4.54
C ALA A 65 15.28 -21.03 -5.31
N PHE A 66 16.35 -20.46 -4.75
CA PHE A 66 17.46 -19.69 -5.36
C PHE A 66 17.16 -18.52 -6.32
N HIS A 67 15.94 -18.32 -6.80
CA HIS A 67 15.47 -17.23 -7.67
C HIS A 67 14.12 -16.77 -7.14
N ASP A 68 14.10 -16.34 -5.88
CA ASP A 68 12.89 -15.86 -5.22
C ASP A 68 12.55 -14.48 -5.78
N GLU A 69 11.91 -14.44 -6.96
CA GLU A 69 11.25 -13.24 -7.46
C GLU A 69 10.37 -12.70 -6.34
N GLN A 70 10.66 -11.50 -5.83
CA GLN A 70 9.82 -10.90 -4.79
C GLN A 70 8.80 -9.97 -5.42
N ILE A 71 7.60 -9.98 -4.84
CA ILE A 71 6.56 -9.01 -5.14
C ILE A 71 6.60 -7.95 -4.04
N VAL A 72 6.71 -6.69 -4.44
CA VAL A 72 6.71 -5.53 -3.56
C VAL A 72 5.39 -4.78 -3.71
N PHE A 73 4.75 -4.51 -2.58
CA PHE A 73 3.57 -3.67 -2.47
C PHE A 73 3.97 -2.34 -1.84
N ALA A 74 3.86 -1.26 -2.61
CA ALA A 74 4.04 0.10 -2.11
C ALA A 74 2.69 0.81 -2.10
N ALA A 75 2.39 1.53 -1.02
CA ALA A 75 1.15 2.29 -0.95
C ALA A 75 1.13 3.36 -2.04
N ALA A 76 -0.05 3.71 -2.53
CA ALA A 76 -0.21 4.78 -3.49
C ALA A 76 -1.60 5.41 -3.35
N LEU A 77 -1.71 6.66 -3.78
CA LEU A 77 -2.98 7.34 -3.99
C LEU A 77 -3.04 7.77 -5.44
N THR A 78 -4.05 7.31 -6.18
CA THR A 78 -4.27 7.72 -7.57
C THR A 78 -5.66 8.33 -7.72
N MET A 79 -5.78 9.32 -8.58
CA MET A 79 -7.05 9.93 -8.97
C MET A 79 -7.26 9.66 -10.46
N PRO A 80 -8.43 9.13 -10.89
CA PRO A 80 -9.36 8.37 -10.06
C PRO A 80 -8.73 7.02 -9.65
N GLY A 81 -9.02 6.54 -8.44
CA GLY A 81 -8.51 5.25 -7.96
C GLY A 81 -8.49 5.12 -6.43
N GLY A 82 -8.36 6.25 -5.73
CA GLY A 82 -8.30 6.32 -4.29
C GLY A 82 -6.98 5.81 -3.72
N LEU A 83 -7.01 5.41 -2.45
CA LEU A 83 -5.94 4.71 -1.75
C LEU A 83 -5.89 3.24 -2.19
N GLY A 84 -4.68 2.77 -2.45
CA GLY A 84 -4.40 1.38 -2.83
C GLY A 84 -2.89 1.10 -2.77
N CYS A 85 -2.42 0.20 -3.63
CA CYS A 85 -1.00 -0.08 -3.78
C CYS A 85 -0.57 -0.13 -5.23
N THR A 86 0.70 0.16 -5.48
CA THR A 86 1.40 -0.31 -6.67
C THR A 86 2.07 -1.66 -6.40
N VAL A 87 2.10 -2.51 -7.43
CA VAL A 87 2.73 -3.84 -7.38
C VAL A 87 3.94 -3.88 -8.29
N TRP A 88 5.06 -4.32 -7.73
CA TRP A 88 6.36 -4.35 -8.40
C TRP A 88 7.02 -5.72 -8.25
N SER A 89 7.87 -6.09 -9.21
CA SER A 89 8.92 -7.06 -8.95
C SER A 89 10.00 -6.41 -8.06
N ALA A 90 10.75 -7.22 -7.32
CA ALA A 90 11.87 -6.74 -6.51
C ALA A 90 12.91 -6.00 -7.35
N ASP A 91 13.19 -6.53 -8.54
CA ASP A 91 14.18 -5.97 -9.46
C ASP A 91 13.69 -4.61 -9.99
N ASP A 92 12.45 -4.51 -10.48
CA ASP A 92 11.87 -3.23 -10.93
C ASP A 92 11.89 -2.20 -9.79
N TYR A 93 11.50 -2.61 -8.58
CA TYR A 93 11.47 -1.74 -7.41
C TYR A 93 12.88 -1.29 -7.03
N THR A 94 13.86 -2.20 -7.02
CA THR A 94 15.26 -1.88 -6.68
C THR A 94 15.90 -1.01 -7.72
N THR A 95 15.71 -1.31 -9.01
CA THR A 95 16.17 -0.46 -10.10
C THR A 95 15.56 0.93 -10.00
N ARG A 96 14.30 1.08 -9.55
CA ARG A 96 13.63 2.38 -9.46
C ARG A 96 13.97 3.21 -8.21
N TYR A 97 14.22 2.57 -7.08
CA TYR A 97 14.42 3.26 -5.80
C TYR A 97 15.83 3.09 -5.23
N GLY A 98 16.68 2.29 -5.88
CA GLY A 98 18.09 2.09 -5.54
C GLY A 98 19.01 3.08 -6.23
N ASP A 99 18.64 3.62 -7.40
CA ASP A 99 19.42 4.59 -8.16
C ASP A 99 18.82 6.01 -8.10
N SER A 100 19.67 7.03 -8.18
CA SER A 100 19.34 8.43 -7.83
C SER A 100 18.56 9.21 -8.91
N HIS A 101 18.34 8.62 -10.10
CA HIS A 101 17.92 9.36 -11.30
C HIS A 101 16.86 8.62 -12.11
N HIS A 102 15.61 8.65 -11.64
CA HIS A 102 14.49 8.05 -12.37
C HIS A 102 13.39 9.04 -12.68
N GLU A 103 12.79 8.83 -13.85
CA GLU A 103 11.56 9.49 -14.26
C GLU A 103 10.43 9.25 -13.23
N PRO A 104 9.47 10.20 -13.10
CA PRO A 104 8.28 10.00 -12.29
C PRO A 104 7.59 8.68 -12.69
N PRO A 105 7.25 7.79 -11.75
CA PRO A 105 6.65 6.52 -12.10
C PRO A 105 5.22 6.76 -12.60
N VAL A 106 4.82 6.04 -13.65
CA VAL A 106 3.40 5.91 -14.03
C VAL A 106 2.74 4.94 -13.06
N LEU A 107 2.37 5.44 -11.87
CA LEU A 107 1.82 4.62 -10.79
C LEU A 107 0.52 3.97 -11.23
N ARG A 108 -0.27 4.66 -12.05
CA ARG A 108 -1.60 4.20 -12.51
C ARG A 108 -1.58 2.83 -13.20
N GLU A 109 -0.55 2.52 -13.98
CA GLU A 109 -0.43 1.22 -14.68
C GLU A 109 -0.20 0.04 -13.72
N ARG A 110 0.45 0.32 -12.59
CA ARG A 110 0.79 -0.68 -11.57
C ARG A 110 -0.19 -0.68 -10.40
N PHE A 111 -1.17 0.22 -10.42
CA PHE A 111 -2.07 0.46 -9.32
C PHE A 111 -3.12 -0.63 -9.18
N VAL A 112 -3.27 -1.10 -7.95
CA VAL A 112 -4.28 -2.06 -7.52
C VAL A 112 -5.14 -1.38 -6.46
N VAL A 113 -6.42 -1.23 -6.80
CA VAL A 113 -7.45 -0.67 -5.91
C VAL A 113 -7.58 -1.48 -4.62
N TYR A 114 -7.91 -0.80 -3.52
CA TYR A 114 -7.97 -1.36 -2.18
C TYR A 114 -8.68 -2.73 -2.10
N ASP A 115 -9.86 -2.87 -2.68
CA ASP A 115 -10.68 -4.09 -2.58
C ASP A 115 -10.06 -5.33 -3.23
N LYS A 116 -9.11 -5.13 -4.15
CA LYS A 116 -8.40 -6.22 -4.83
C LYS A 116 -7.10 -6.61 -4.11
N LEU A 117 -6.72 -5.90 -3.06
CA LEU A 117 -5.48 -6.16 -2.34
C LEU A 117 -5.62 -7.37 -1.40
N PRO A 118 -4.54 -8.13 -1.19
CA PRO A 118 -4.51 -9.17 -0.18
C PRO A 118 -4.82 -8.60 1.23
N PRO A 119 -5.48 -9.37 2.12
CA PRO A 119 -5.88 -8.90 3.45
C PRO A 119 -4.72 -8.30 4.27
N ILE A 120 -3.54 -8.92 4.22
CA ILE A 120 -2.37 -8.40 4.94
C ILE A 120 -1.93 -7.03 4.40
N VAL A 121 -2.05 -6.79 3.10
CA VAL A 121 -1.70 -5.50 2.48
C VAL A 121 -2.74 -4.45 2.84
N ARG A 122 -4.04 -4.81 2.77
CA ARG A 122 -5.14 -3.94 3.21
C ARG A 122 -4.98 -3.46 4.65
N ALA A 123 -4.59 -4.36 5.56
CA ALA A 123 -4.35 -4.06 6.97
C ALA A 123 -3.23 -3.03 7.20
N MET A 124 -2.30 -2.86 6.25
CA MET A 124 -1.18 -1.91 6.37
C MET A 124 -1.50 -0.51 5.83
N ILE A 125 -2.52 -0.37 4.97
CA ILE A 125 -2.90 0.92 4.35
C ILE A 125 -3.23 2.00 5.38
N PRO A 126 -3.98 1.74 6.47
CA PRO A 126 -4.31 2.79 7.46
C PRO A 126 -3.08 3.45 8.08
N GLY A 127 -1.96 2.73 8.21
CA GLY A 127 -0.73 3.28 8.78
C GLY A 127 -0.08 4.36 7.91
N VAL A 128 -0.40 4.40 6.61
CA VAL A 128 0.22 5.33 5.63
C VAL A 128 -0.78 6.28 4.98
N ALA A 129 -2.06 5.95 5.02
CA ALA A 129 -3.13 6.76 4.43
C ALA A 129 -3.13 8.23 4.91
N PRO A 130 -2.97 8.57 6.21
CA PRO A 130 -2.98 9.96 6.65
C PRO A 130 -1.92 10.83 5.98
N LYS A 131 -0.73 10.27 5.75
CA LYS A 131 0.37 10.98 5.09
C LYS A 131 0.02 11.27 3.62
N LEU A 132 -0.46 10.27 2.89
CA LEU A 132 -0.84 10.41 1.48
C LEU A 132 -2.00 11.40 1.29
N ILE A 133 -2.99 11.37 2.19
CA ILE A 133 -4.10 12.33 2.17
C ILE A 133 -3.61 13.75 2.47
N ALA A 134 -2.71 13.92 3.45
CA ALA A 134 -2.13 15.23 3.74
C ALA A 134 -1.32 15.79 2.56
N GLU A 135 -0.54 14.95 1.88
CA GLU A 135 0.18 15.31 0.66
C GLU A 135 -0.78 15.71 -0.47
N LEU A 136 -1.85 14.94 -0.69
CA LEU A 136 -2.90 15.30 -1.65
C LEU A 136 -3.48 16.69 -1.34
N LEU A 137 -3.84 16.93 -0.08
CA LEU A 137 -4.38 18.22 0.34
C LEU A 137 -3.37 19.35 0.13
N SER A 138 -2.08 19.10 0.32
CA SER A 138 -1.03 20.08 0.03
C SER A 138 -0.95 20.44 -1.46
N CYS A 139 -1.15 19.49 -2.37
CA CYS A 139 -1.13 19.73 -3.82
C CYS A 139 -2.23 20.71 -4.25
N PHE A 140 -3.42 20.64 -3.63
CA PHE A 140 -4.50 21.60 -3.91
C PHE A 140 -4.20 23.02 -3.46
N HIS A 141 -3.53 23.19 -2.31
CA HIS A 141 -3.17 24.54 -1.85
C HIS A 141 -2.20 25.24 -2.80
N VAL A 142 -1.37 24.47 -3.53
CA VAL A 142 -0.47 25.00 -4.55
C VAL A 142 -1.23 25.37 -5.83
N LEU A 143 -2.23 24.59 -6.22
CA LEU A 143 -3.02 24.81 -7.44
C LEU A 143 -4.06 25.93 -7.33
N ALA A 144 -4.46 26.30 -6.11
CA ALA A 144 -5.45 27.36 -5.85
C ALA A 144 -4.85 28.79 -5.75
N ARG A 145 -3.55 28.97 -6.08
CA ARG A 145 -2.87 30.28 -6.16
C ARG A 145 -2.69 30.70 -7.61
#